data_AF-A0A1Q7PQJ1-F1
#
_entry.id   AF-A0A1Q7PQJ1-F1
#
_cell.length_a   1.000
_cell.length_b   1.000
_cell.length_c   1.000
_cell.angle_alpha   90.00
_cell.angle_beta   90.00
_cell.angle_gamma   90.00
#
_symmetry.space_group_name_H-M   'P 1'
#
loop_
_entity.id
_entity.type
_entity.pdbx_description
1 polymer ?
#
loop_
_entity_poly.entity_id
_entity_poly.type
_entity_poly.pdbx_seq_one_letter_code
_entity_poly.pdbx_strand_id
1 'polypeptide(L)'
;MRVLITNDDGIESAGLQALVGAFESVGETFVVAPERERSATGHAITLHKPLRAHVVTVPGSSAHAWATNGTPADCVALGMLELLPARPDVVLSGINVGPNLARDLTYSGTVSGAMEGAIFGVPSVAISVGSFRNPTFT
;
A
#
# COMPACT_ATOMS: atom_id res chain seq x y z
N MET A 1 9.19 -4.50 -15.16
CA MET A 1 9.26 -4.26 -13.70
C MET A 1 7.90 -4.54 -13.12
N ARG A 2 7.80 -5.22 -11.98
CA ARG A 2 6.56 -5.46 -11.24
C ARG A 2 6.53 -4.60 -9.99
N VAL A 3 5.45 -3.86 -9.81
CA VAL A 3 5.29 -2.91 -8.71
C VAL A 3 4.15 -3.38 -7.84
N LEU A 4 4.41 -3.59 -6.54
CA LEU A 4 3.35 -3.79 -5.56
C LEU A 4 3.07 -2.46 -4.85
N ILE A 5 1.83 -1.98 -4.93
CA ILE A 5 1.38 -0.74 -4.31
C ILE A 5 0.39 -1.04 -3.19
N THR A 6 0.56 -0.38 -2.05
CA THR A 6 -0.34 -0.43 -0.89
C THR A 6 -0.47 0.96 -0.24
N ASN A 7 -1.29 1.09 0.80
CA ASN A 7 -1.37 2.27 1.65
C ASN A 7 -2.08 1.92 2.98
N ASP A 8 -2.26 2.92 3.84
CA ASP A 8 -3.10 2.87 5.05
C ASP A 8 -4.41 3.67 4.95
N ASP A 9 -4.54 4.60 3.99
CA ASP A 9 -5.79 5.35 3.75
C ASP A 9 -6.90 4.50 3.10
N GLY A 10 -6.54 3.34 2.54
CA GLY A 10 -7.45 2.38 1.90
C GLY A 10 -7.51 2.45 0.38
N ILE A 11 -8.14 1.43 -0.21
CA ILE A 11 -8.15 1.16 -1.66
C ILE A 11 -8.78 2.28 -2.51
N GLU A 12 -9.68 3.06 -1.92
CA GLU A 12 -10.37 4.17 -2.62
C GLU A 12 -9.64 5.51 -2.48
N SER A 13 -8.53 5.59 -1.74
CA SER A 13 -7.87 6.88 -1.48
C SER A 13 -7.33 7.53 -2.75
N ALA A 14 -7.44 8.86 -2.81
CA ALA A 14 -6.91 9.64 -3.93
C ALA A 14 -5.38 9.52 -4.06
N GLY A 15 -4.67 9.42 -2.94
CA GLY A 15 -3.21 9.25 -2.91
C GLY A 15 -2.75 7.91 -3.49
N LEU A 16 -3.50 6.83 -3.23
CA LEU A 16 -3.24 5.52 -3.84
C LEU A 16 -3.51 5.56 -5.35
N GLN A 17 -4.65 6.11 -5.77
CA GLN A 17 -5.00 6.22 -7.19
C GLN A 17 -3.94 7.01 -7.98
N ALA A 18 -3.46 8.12 -7.41
CA ALA A 18 -2.40 8.91 -8.01
C ALA A 18 -1.08 8.13 -8.12
N LEU A 19 -0.70 7.39 -7.07
CA LEU A 19 0.50 6.56 -7.09
C LEU A 19 0.42 5.44 -8.11
N VAL A 20 -0.74 4.79 -8.22
CA VAL A 20 -1.01 3.78 -9.24
C VAL A 20 -0.83 4.38 -10.63
N GLY A 21 -1.51 5.48 -10.95
CA GLY A 21 -1.42 6.14 -12.25
C GLY A 21 0.00 6.56 -12.62
N ALA A 22 0.82 6.98 -11.65
CA ALA A 22 2.22 7.35 -11.86
C ALA A 22 3.10 6.16 -12.27
N PHE A 23 2.77 4.93 -11.82
CA PHE A 23 3.61 3.74 -12.02
C PHE A 23 3.10 2.77 -13.09
N GLU A 24 1.87 2.90 -13.57
CA GLU A 24 1.34 2.08 -14.67
C GLU A 24 2.16 2.17 -15.96
N SER A 25 2.73 3.35 -16.26
CA SER A 25 3.59 3.51 -17.45
C SER A 25 5.01 2.95 -17.27
N VAL A 26 5.39 2.61 -16.03
CA VAL A 26 6.74 2.17 -15.66
C VAL A 26 6.83 0.65 -15.56
N GLY A 27 5.73 -0.03 -15.21
CA GLY A 27 5.73 -1.47 -15.03
C GLY A 27 4.34 -2.09 -14.85
N GLU A 28 4.35 -3.41 -14.66
CA GLU A 28 3.15 -4.18 -14.32
C GLU A 28 2.77 -3.88 -12.86
N THR A 29 1.64 -3.20 -12.67
CA THR A 29 1.21 -2.68 -11.36
C THR A 29 0.19 -3.62 -10.71
N PHE A 30 0.49 -3.99 -9.47
CA PHE A 30 -0.38 -4.74 -8.58
C PHE A 30 -0.70 -3.88 -7.36
N VAL A 31 -1.96 -3.90 -6.92
CA VAL A 31 -2.43 -3.12 -5.78
C VAL A 31 -3.04 -4.06 -4.76
N VAL A 32 -2.52 -4.04 -3.54
CA VAL A 32 -3.16 -4.72 -2.40
C VAL A 32 -3.27 -3.71 -1.29
N ALA A 33 -4.49 -3.33 -0.93
CA ALA A 33 -4.72 -2.28 0.07
C ALA A 33 -5.88 -2.62 1.00
N PRO A 34 -5.96 -1.98 2.18
CA PRO A 34 -7.10 -2.13 3.07
C PRO A 34 -8.42 -1.67 2.42
N GLU A 35 -9.52 -2.36 2.73
CA GLU A 35 -10.88 -1.95 2.31
C GLU A 35 -11.30 -0.58 2.86
N ARG A 36 -10.73 -0.18 4.00
CA ARG A 36 -11.05 1.04 4.73
C ARG A 36 -9.78 1.61 5.32
N GLU A 37 -9.83 2.88 5.69
CA GLU A 37 -8.75 3.55 6.42
C GLU A 37 -8.30 2.74 7.65
N ARG A 38 -6.98 2.59 7.79
CA ARG A 38 -6.27 1.87 8.85
C ARG A 38 -5.15 2.73 9.46
N SER A 39 -5.43 4.02 9.63
CA SER A 39 -4.52 4.99 10.26
C SER A 39 -4.11 4.55 11.68
N ALA A 40 -2.87 4.84 12.05
CA ALA A 40 -2.27 4.55 13.36
C ALA A 40 -2.28 3.06 13.77
N THR A 41 -2.28 2.14 12.82
CA THR A 41 -2.20 0.69 13.10
C THR A 41 -0.79 0.21 13.46
N GLY A 42 0.26 0.99 13.17
CA GLY A 42 1.65 0.55 13.27
C GLY A 42 1.94 -0.68 12.42
N HIS A 43 3.00 -1.41 12.77
CA HIS A 43 3.38 -2.64 12.07
C HIS A 43 2.64 -3.86 12.61
N ALA A 44 1.30 -3.78 12.60
CA ALA A 44 0.45 -4.87 13.05
C ALA A 44 0.27 -5.93 11.95
N ILE A 45 0.30 -7.21 12.33
CA ILE A 45 -0.03 -8.36 11.49
C ILE A 45 -1.26 -9.08 12.07
N THR A 46 -2.19 -9.46 11.22
CA THR A 46 -3.43 -10.13 11.62
C THR A 46 -3.22 -11.64 11.78
N LEU A 47 -3.16 -12.13 13.02
CA LEU A 47 -3.03 -13.57 13.33
C LEU A 47 -4.26 -14.19 14.00
N HIS A 48 -5.20 -13.36 14.47
CA HIS A 48 -6.33 -13.80 15.30
C HIS A 48 -7.64 -14.01 14.52
N LYS A 49 -7.64 -13.74 13.22
CA LYS A 49 -8.79 -13.93 12.33
C LYS A 49 -8.30 -14.21 10.89
N PRO A 50 -9.13 -14.84 10.04
CA PRO A 50 -8.78 -15.03 8.64
C PRO A 50 -8.65 -13.70 7.89
N LEU A 51 -7.58 -13.58 7.10
CA LEU A 51 -7.45 -12.55 6.08
C LEU A 51 -8.30 -12.90 4.87
N ARG A 52 -8.95 -11.88 4.30
CA ARG A 52 -9.74 -11.99 3.08
C ARG A 52 -9.28 -10.91 2.12
N ALA A 53 -9.11 -11.30 0.86
CA ALA A 53 -8.83 -10.41 -0.26
C ALA A 53 -9.89 -10.62 -1.32
N HIS A 54 -10.36 -9.55 -1.95
CA HIS A 54 -11.30 -9.63 -3.06
C HIS A 54 -10.85 -8.69 -4.18
N VAL A 55 -11.05 -9.15 -5.42
CA VAL A 55 -10.66 -8.40 -6.62
C VAL A 55 -11.54 -7.16 -6.74
N VAL A 56 -10.91 -6.03 -7.04
CA VAL A 56 -11.54 -4.72 -7.25
C VAL A 56 -10.90 -4.02 -8.44
N THR A 57 -11.48 -2.91 -8.87
CA THR A 57 -10.92 -2.03 -9.89
C THR A 57 -10.47 -0.73 -9.25
N VAL A 58 -9.29 -0.24 -9.63
CA VAL A 58 -8.85 1.12 -9.29
C VAL A 58 -9.37 2.06 -10.39
N PRO A 59 -10.12 3.13 -10.05
CA PRO A 59 -10.66 4.04 -11.06
C PRO A 59 -9.59 4.59 -11.99
N GLY A 60 -9.83 4.49 -13.30
CA GLY A 60 -8.91 5.01 -14.33
C GLY A 60 -7.63 4.19 -14.53
N SER A 61 -7.51 3.02 -13.90
CA SER A 61 -6.32 2.17 -13.94
C SER A 61 -6.65 0.76 -14.46
N SER A 62 -5.66 0.16 -15.12
CA SER A 62 -5.61 -1.24 -15.58
C SER A 62 -4.91 -2.18 -14.59
N ALA A 63 -4.49 -1.68 -13.43
CA ALA A 63 -3.76 -2.45 -12.43
C ALA A 63 -4.60 -3.61 -11.86
N HIS A 64 -3.93 -4.72 -11.54
CA HIS A 64 -4.54 -5.82 -10.80
C HIS A 64 -4.70 -5.43 -9.33
N ALA A 65 -5.92 -5.32 -8.83
CA ALA A 65 -6.16 -4.78 -7.50
C ALA A 65 -6.99 -5.70 -6.60
N TRP A 66 -6.62 -5.73 -5.32
CA TRP A 66 -7.33 -6.42 -4.26
C TRP A 66 -7.54 -5.49 -3.07
N ALA A 67 -8.76 -5.49 -2.54
CA ALA A 67 -9.07 -4.91 -1.25
C ALA A 67 -9.06 -6.01 -0.18
N THR A 68 -8.48 -5.70 0.99
CA THR A 68 -8.34 -6.67 2.09
C THR A 68 -8.88 -6.17 3.42
N ASN A 69 -9.27 -7.10 4.29
CA ASN A 69 -9.71 -6.79 5.65
C ASN A 69 -8.56 -6.66 6.68
N GLY A 70 -7.31 -6.65 6.20
CA GLY A 70 -6.08 -6.62 6.98
C GLY A 70 -5.51 -5.22 7.21
N THR A 71 -4.25 -5.18 7.67
CA THR A 71 -3.41 -3.99 7.81
C THR A 71 -2.58 -3.76 6.53
N PRO A 72 -1.87 -2.63 6.39
CA PRO A 72 -0.96 -2.41 5.26
C PRO A 72 0.15 -3.47 5.16
N ALA A 73 0.66 -3.94 6.31
CA ALA A 73 1.64 -5.03 6.34
C ALA A 73 1.01 -6.36 5.89
N ASP A 74 -0.21 -6.68 6.34
CA ASP A 74 -0.95 -7.85 5.84
C ASP A 74 -1.16 -7.78 4.32
N CYS A 75 -1.43 -6.58 3.78
CA CYS A 75 -1.60 -6.40 2.33
C CYS A 75 -0.33 -6.75 1.57
N VAL A 76 0.83 -6.32 2.05
CA VAL A 76 2.12 -6.68 1.43
C VAL A 76 2.39 -8.17 1.58
N ALA A 77 2.18 -8.75 2.76
CA ALA A 77 2.35 -10.18 2.97
C ALA A 77 1.45 -11.02 2.04
N LEU A 78 0.16 -10.68 1.91
CA LEU A 78 -0.76 -11.33 0.98
C LEU A 78 -0.31 -11.19 -0.48
N GLY A 79 0.15 -9.99 -0.85
CA GLY A 79 0.73 -9.74 -2.15
C GLY A 79 1.91 -10.64 -2.46
N MET A 80 2.85 -10.74 -1.52
CA MET A 80 4.08 -11.51 -1.66
C MET A 80 3.86 -13.03 -1.67
N LEU A 81 2.90 -13.51 -0.89
CA LEU A 81 2.75 -14.95 -0.60
C LEU A 81 1.72 -15.64 -1.49
N GLU A 82 0.67 -14.94 -1.94
CA GLU A 82 -0.48 -15.60 -2.58
C GLU A 82 -1.04 -14.83 -3.79
N LEU A 83 -1.18 -13.50 -3.70
CA LEU A 83 -1.98 -12.76 -4.68
C LEU A 83 -1.22 -12.44 -5.98
N LEU A 84 0.07 -12.10 -5.89
CA LEU A 84 0.84 -11.75 -7.08
C LEU A 84 1.30 -13.03 -7.80
N PRO A 85 1.29 -13.05 -9.14
CA PRO A 85 1.74 -14.21 -9.92
C PRO A 85 3.25 -14.46 -9.79
N ALA A 86 4.01 -13.46 -9.36
CA ALA A 86 5.44 -13.53 -9.12
C ALA A 86 5.87 -12.43 -8.15
N ARG A 87 7.05 -12.61 -7.54
CA ARG A 87 7.67 -11.62 -6.65
C ARG A 87 7.77 -10.23 -7.34
N PRO A 88 7.35 -9.14 -6.67
CA PRO A 88 7.52 -7.79 -7.18
C PRO A 88 8.99 -7.36 -7.13
N ASP A 89 9.36 -6.41 -7.98
CA ASP A 89 10.69 -5.80 -8.02
C ASP A 89 10.81 -4.65 -6.99
N VAL A 90 9.68 -4.01 -6.65
CA VAL A 90 9.59 -2.92 -5.69
C VAL A 90 8.23 -2.90 -4.98
N VAL A 91 8.23 -2.50 -3.70
CA VAL A 91 7.01 -2.21 -2.93
C VAL A 91 6.90 -0.70 -2.70
N LEU A 92 5.76 -0.11 -3.02
CA LEU A 92 5.45 1.30 -2.76
C LEU A 92 4.27 1.38 -1.80
N SER A 93 4.42 2.13 -0.71
CA SER A 93 3.34 2.40 0.23
C SER A 93 3.00 3.88 0.26
N GLY A 94 1.76 4.25 -0.06
CA GLY A 94 1.28 5.63 -0.08
C GLY A 94 0.33 5.93 -1.24
N ILE A 95 0.15 7.20 -1.64
CA ILE A 95 0.68 8.40 -0.97
C ILE A 95 -0.19 8.74 0.23
N ASN A 96 0.38 8.71 1.42
CA ASN A 96 -0.34 9.07 2.65
C ASN A 96 -0.62 10.57 2.74
N VAL A 97 -1.80 10.93 3.25
CA VAL A 97 -2.15 12.31 3.61
C VAL A 97 -1.48 12.70 4.93
N GLY A 98 -0.55 13.65 4.85
CA GLY A 98 0.18 14.14 6.00
C GLY A 98 1.56 13.50 6.17
N PRO A 99 2.51 14.23 6.78
CA PRO A 99 3.88 13.76 6.97
C PRO A 99 3.97 12.57 7.94
N ASN A 100 4.79 11.59 7.59
CA ASN A 100 5.29 10.56 8.50
C ASN A 100 6.76 10.89 8.81
N LEU A 101 7.04 11.56 9.92
CA LEU A 101 8.38 12.06 10.26
C LEU A 101 8.82 11.64 11.67
N ALA A 102 10.14 11.43 11.83
CA ALA A 102 10.76 11.14 13.12
C ALA A 102 10.07 10.00 13.89
N ARG A 103 9.42 10.31 15.02
CA ARG A 103 8.77 9.29 15.87
C ARG A 103 7.48 8.76 15.28
N ASP A 104 6.84 9.50 14.38
CA ASP A 104 5.58 9.11 13.73
C ASP A 104 5.75 7.84 12.89
N LEU A 105 6.97 7.57 12.43
CA LEU A 105 7.33 6.35 11.70
C LEU A 105 6.96 5.07 12.46
N THR A 106 6.97 5.10 13.80
CA THR A 106 6.74 3.90 14.63
C THR A 106 5.29 3.40 14.61
N TYR A 107 4.32 4.26 14.33
CA TYR A 107 2.89 3.91 14.26
C TYR A 107 2.27 4.17 12.87
N SER A 108 3.09 4.58 11.90
CA SER A 108 2.67 4.82 10.53
C SER A 108 2.34 3.51 9.81
N GLY A 109 1.10 3.39 9.31
CA GLY A 109 0.69 2.26 8.48
C GLY A 109 1.38 2.28 7.12
N THR A 110 1.57 3.48 6.54
CA THR A 110 2.33 3.69 5.31
C THR A 110 3.76 3.15 5.42
N VAL A 111 4.47 3.51 6.50
CA VAL A 111 5.85 3.04 6.71
C VAL A 111 5.86 1.54 6.97
N SER A 112 4.88 1.03 7.70
CA SER A 112 4.76 -0.41 7.99
C SER A 112 4.57 -1.26 6.74
N GLY A 113 3.79 -0.78 5.77
CA GLY A 113 3.66 -1.44 4.46
C GLY A 113 5.00 -1.56 3.73
N ALA A 114 5.76 -0.45 3.64
CA ALA A 114 7.09 -0.49 3.02
C ALA A 114 8.09 -1.35 3.83
N MET A 115 8.01 -1.32 5.17
CA MET A 115 8.86 -2.11 6.05
C MET A 115 8.63 -3.61 5.85
N GLU A 116 7.39 -4.04 5.65
CA GLU A 116 7.08 -5.44 5.33
C GLU A 116 7.74 -5.89 4.03
N GLY A 117 7.69 -5.05 2.98
CA GLY A 117 8.39 -5.33 1.72
C GLY A 117 9.91 -5.49 1.92
N ALA A 118 10.50 -4.65 2.75
CA ALA A 118 11.91 -4.72 3.11
C ALA A 118 12.25 -6.00 3.90
N ILE A 119 11.37 -6.47 4.78
CA ILE A 119 11.52 -7.76 5.50
C ILE A 119 11.54 -8.92 4.51
N PHE A 120 10.70 -8.89 3.46
CA PHE A 120 10.75 -9.85 2.36
C PHE A 120 11.95 -9.67 1.41
N GLY A 121 12.86 -8.74 1.70
CA GLY A 121 14.06 -8.46 0.90
C GLY A 121 13.76 -7.77 -0.43
N VAL A 122 12.63 -7.06 -0.55
CA VAL A 122 12.26 -6.28 -1.74
C VAL A 122 12.56 -4.81 -1.47
N PRO A 123 13.22 -4.09 -2.42
CA PRO A 123 13.35 -2.64 -2.35
C PRO A 123 11.99 -1.97 -2.09
N SER A 124 11.91 -1.11 -1.08
CA SER A 124 10.62 -0.61 -0.60
C SER A 124 10.67 0.88 -0.28
N VAL A 125 9.59 1.60 -0.60
CA VAL A 125 9.47 3.06 -0.42
C VAL A 125 8.13 3.39 0.23
N ALA A 126 8.16 4.20 1.30
CA ALA A 126 6.99 4.84 1.85
C ALA A 126 6.93 6.30 1.38
N ILE A 127 5.75 6.74 0.92
CA ILE A 127 5.55 8.06 0.31
C ILE A 127 4.42 8.77 1.05
N SER A 128 4.66 10.02 1.46
CA SER A 128 3.69 10.83 2.19
C SER A 128 3.77 12.27 1.73
N VAL A 129 2.63 12.95 1.64
CA VAL A 129 2.59 14.38 1.31
C VAL A 129 2.76 15.21 2.58
N GLY A 130 3.61 16.24 2.54
CA GLY A 130 3.88 17.15 3.67
C GLY A 130 2.72 18.09 4.02
N SER A 131 1.47 17.74 3.72
CA SER A 131 0.28 18.55 4.00
C SER A 131 -0.88 17.68 4.51
N PHE A 132 -1.53 18.16 5.56
CA PHE A 132 -2.78 17.56 6.06
C PHE A 132 -4.04 18.14 5.40
N ARG A 133 -3.93 19.26 4.67
CA ARG A 133 -5.09 19.97 4.09
C ARG A 133 -4.90 20.17 2.59
N ASN A 134 -5.94 19.86 1.83
CA ASN A 134 -5.99 20.00 0.37
C ASN A 134 -4.74 19.44 -0.32
N PRO A 135 -4.32 18.19 -0.02
CA PRO A 135 -3.18 17.61 -0.70
C PRO A 135 -3.45 17.52 -2.21
N THR A 136 -2.45 17.88 -3.01
CA THR A 136 -2.49 17.74 -4.46
C THR A 136 -1.58 16.59 -4.84
N PHE A 137 -2.13 15.61 -5.55
CA PHE A 137 -1.41 14.39 -5.98
C PHE A 137 -1.19 14.33 -7.50
N THR A 138 -1.47 15.43 -8.20
CA THR A 138 -1.33 15.61 -9.66
C THR A 138 0.02 16.20 -10.03
#